data_AF-A0A847IAP0-F1
#
_entry.id   AF-A0A847IAP0-F1
#
_cell.length_a   1.000
_cell.length_b   1.000
_cell.length_c   1.000
_cell.angle_alpha   90.00
_cell.angle_beta   90.00
_cell.angle_gamma   90.00
#
_symmetry.space_group_name_H-M   'P 1'
#
loop_
_entity.id
_entity.type
_entity.pdbx_description
1 polymer ?
#
loop_
_entity_poly.entity_id
_entity_poly.type
_entity_poly.pdbx_seq_one_letter_code
_entity_poly.pdbx_strand_id
1 'polypeptide(L)'
;MITKRTLLIASTALAGVAALGTASLAADFTGTVTIVHINDVHAHIDGTDTQIGYPKIAGFVEQTRAENPNTLFLDAGDAIAGDPYASIDRGLGFLPILNTLGIDAMTAGNSEFAYGSDHLKTFAAGLNYPLLVDNMVYTATGEPFSEGFTLVELPNGMTAGIVGVTTHQSGVMASTDLEYVDAVAATERLVGEATEAGADFIVGLLHLGELEEDSNSLAVAEQVEGLDVIIDGNSHTGHPSGLIHNDVLIAQTSGNGETVGVVDLAFVDGKFTGAEARLLDRASLDNVPEKAATRAALDVFLATATEFFNEIVGSTDVTLEGTRDVVRTQETNLGNLFTDAVREAAGAQLAFLPAGYIGGVTEPGPIDRRTVQTMARIEVEIVKMELTGEQVVAFVDSTVGTFPESSGSLLHVSGGTYRIDPDAEGTKAHSFTVEGAPLSPEDTYSVAVVVGALSRPGISEGTLISRHGNTPQILEAYLKANSPVAPQVEGRFGAATKAE
;
A
#
# COMPACT_ATOMS: atom_id res chain seq x y z
N MET A 1 -62.90 55.11 23.89
CA MET A 1 -61.78 55.09 24.85
C MET A 1 -60.53 54.71 24.06
N ILE A 2 -59.64 55.68 23.78
CA ILE A 2 -58.30 55.82 24.43
C ILE A 2 -57.36 54.72 23.89
N THR A 3 -56.29 54.92 23.10
CA THR A 3 -55.45 56.12 22.85
C THR A 3 -54.50 55.87 21.65
N LYS A 4 -54.30 56.93 20.83
CA LYS A 4 -53.04 57.49 20.30
C LYS A 4 -51.83 56.57 19.98
N ARG A 5 -51.27 56.76 18.77
CA ARG A 5 -49.91 57.32 18.45
C ARG A 5 -48.97 56.20 17.95
N THR A 6 -48.07 56.31 16.97
CA THR A 6 -47.31 57.41 16.36
C THR A 6 -46.74 56.91 15.02
N LEU A 7 -46.69 57.78 14.02
CA LEU A 7 -45.90 57.64 12.79
C LEU A 7 -44.42 57.83 13.14
N LEU A 8 -43.53 56.87 12.87
CA LEU A 8 -42.08 57.07 12.95
C LEU A 8 -41.42 56.61 11.65
N ILE A 9 -40.84 57.58 10.95
CA ILE A 9 -39.98 57.44 9.79
C ILE A 9 -38.67 56.82 10.29
N ALA A 10 -38.36 55.60 9.87
CA ALA A 10 -37.08 54.96 10.13
C ALA A 10 -36.16 55.18 8.92
N SER A 11 -35.34 56.22 9.01
CA SER A 11 -34.08 56.33 8.28
C SER A 11 -33.01 55.55 9.05
N THR A 12 -32.56 54.42 8.52
CA THR A 12 -31.38 53.70 9.03
C THR A 12 -30.35 53.60 7.93
N ALA A 13 -29.20 54.18 8.25
CA ALA A 13 -28.03 54.37 7.41
C ALA A 13 -27.48 53.02 6.91
N LEU A 14 -27.13 53.03 5.63
CA LEU A 14 -26.26 52.04 5.01
C LEU A 14 -24.85 52.22 5.60
N ALA A 15 -24.55 51.49 6.67
CA ALA A 15 -23.17 51.35 7.14
C ALA A 15 -22.47 50.37 6.19
N GLY A 16 -21.81 50.92 5.17
CA GLY A 16 -20.84 50.18 4.38
C GLY A 16 -19.74 49.71 5.31
N VAL A 17 -19.71 48.41 5.58
CA VAL A 17 -18.50 47.75 6.08
C VAL A 17 -17.54 47.78 4.91
N ALA A 18 -16.57 48.70 4.97
CA ALA A 18 -15.43 48.68 4.10
C ALA A 18 -14.73 47.33 4.31
N ALA A 19 -14.70 46.51 3.26
CA ALA A 19 -13.73 45.44 3.12
C ALA A 19 -12.34 46.07 3.13
N LEU A 20 -11.75 46.16 4.32
CA LEU A 20 -10.32 46.44 4.47
C LEU A 20 -9.60 45.21 3.94
N GLY A 21 -8.90 45.41 2.82
CA GLY A 21 -8.27 44.36 2.05
C GLY A 21 -7.27 43.53 2.87
N THR A 22 -7.47 42.22 2.81
CA THR A 22 -6.48 41.20 3.18
C THR A 22 -5.42 41.01 2.10
N ALA A 23 -5.63 41.56 0.90
CA ALA A 23 -4.73 41.43 -0.26
C ALA A 23 -3.38 42.18 -0.16
N SER A 24 -2.96 42.64 1.02
CA SER A 24 -1.71 43.40 1.20
C SER A 24 -0.62 42.64 1.96
N LEU A 25 -0.92 41.54 2.66
CA LEU A 25 0.08 40.84 3.48
C LEU A 25 0.95 39.86 2.67
N ALA A 26 0.36 39.16 1.68
CA ALA A 26 1.08 38.20 0.84
C ALA A 26 2.18 38.87 -0.03
N ALA A 27 1.83 39.97 -0.70
CA ALA A 27 2.72 40.67 -1.64
C ALA A 27 3.94 41.35 -0.98
N ASP A 28 3.95 41.50 0.35
CA ASP A 28 5.04 42.10 1.11
C ASP A 28 5.88 41.05 1.87
N PHE A 29 5.56 39.75 1.76
CA PHE A 29 6.27 38.72 2.52
C PHE A 29 7.69 38.47 2.00
N THR A 30 8.66 38.55 2.91
CA THR A 30 10.04 38.10 2.67
C THR A 30 10.44 37.15 3.80
N GLY A 31 10.77 35.91 3.46
CA GLY A 31 11.04 34.87 4.44
C GLY A 31 10.93 33.46 3.86
N THR A 32 10.63 32.51 4.73
CA THR A 32 10.60 31.07 4.38
C THR A 32 9.24 30.47 4.70
N VAL A 33 8.70 29.70 3.75
CA VAL A 33 7.64 28.72 3.98
C VAL A 33 8.31 27.34 4.04
N THR A 34 7.98 26.55 5.06
CA THR A 34 8.55 25.21 5.24
C THR A 34 7.52 24.15 4.86
N ILE A 35 7.92 23.12 4.14
CA ILE A 35 7.13 21.91 3.89
C ILE A 35 7.84 20.77 4.60
N VAL A 36 7.17 20.17 5.59
CA VAL A 36 7.53 18.84 6.07
C VAL A 36 6.77 17.83 5.20
N HIS A 37 7.40 16.74 4.81
CA HIS A 37 6.71 15.71 4.05
C HIS A 37 7.17 14.29 4.39
N ILE A 38 6.28 13.35 4.08
CA ILE A 38 6.49 11.90 4.13
C ILE A 38 5.90 11.28 2.86
N ASN A 39 6.36 10.09 2.52
CA ASN A 39 5.79 9.23 1.49
C ASN A 39 6.09 7.77 1.84
N ASP A 40 5.29 6.84 1.31
CA ASP A 40 5.57 5.41 1.33
C ASP A 40 5.84 4.86 2.75
N VAL A 41 5.10 5.34 3.76
CA VAL A 41 5.29 4.86 5.14
C VAL A 41 4.96 3.38 5.26
N HIS A 42 4.08 2.87 4.39
CA HIS A 42 3.76 1.45 4.28
C HIS A 42 3.42 0.84 5.65
N ALA A 43 2.54 1.52 6.39
CA ALA A 43 2.04 1.10 7.69
C ALA A 43 3.11 0.84 8.78
N HIS A 44 4.34 1.31 8.59
CA HIS A 44 5.39 1.34 9.62
C HIS A 44 5.15 2.50 10.60
N ILE A 45 4.03 2.38 11.30
CA ILE A 45 3.43 3.45 12.11
C ILE A 45 4.09 3.60 13.49
N ASP A 46 4.72 2.54 13.99
CA ASP A 46 5.44 2.52 15.26
C ASP A 46 6.95 2.62 15.04
N GLY A 47 7.64 3.40 15.87
CA GLY A 47 9.07 3.66 15.70
C GLY A 47 9.92 2.45 16.02
N THR A 48 11.04 2.29 15.31
CA THR A 48 12.07 1.28 15.58
C THR A 48 13.45 1.95 15.64
N ASP A 49 14.53 1.16 15.63
CA ASP A 49 15.89 1.70 15.58
C ASP A 49 16.19 2.40 14.24
N THR A 50 15.49 2.02 13.16
CA THR A 50 15.66 2.60 11.82
C THR A 50 14.45 3.40 11.35
N GLN A 51 13.28 3.21 11.95
CA GLN A 51 12.02 3.86 11.55
C GLN A 51 11.61 4.91 12.58
N ILE A 52 11.17 6.08 12.10
CA ILE A 52 10.88 7.23 12.95
C ILE A 52 9.61 7.02 13.78
N GLY A 53 8.56 6.46 13.16
CA GLY A 53 7.24 6.27 13.76
C GLY A 53 6.41 7.55 13.81
N TYR A 54 5.12 7.43 13.55
CA TYR A 54 4.19 8.56 13.46
C TYR A 54 4.18 9.50 14.69
N PRO A 55 4.26 9.02 15.95
CA PRO A 55 4.28 9.92 17.10
C PRO A 55 5.46 10.89 17.09
N LYS A 56 6.65 10.44 16.66
CA LYS A 56 7.85 11.28 16.58
C LYS A 56 7.82 12.21 15.38
N ILE A 57 7.33 11.73 14.23
CA ILE A 57 7.08 12.58 13.04
C ILE A 57 6.13 13.73 13.41
N ALA A 58 5.01 13.43 14.06
CA ALA A 58 4.05 14.46 14.46
C ALA A 58 4.60 15.43 15.51
N GLY A 59 5.45 14.94 16.42
CA GLY A 59 6.17 15.80 17.37
C GLY A 59 7.16 16.75 16.69
N PHE A 60 7.85 16.26 15.65
CA PHE A 60 8.72 17.09 14.81
C PHE A 60 7.92 18.17 14.08
N VAL A 61 6.79 17.81 13.45
CA VAL A 61 5.90 18.78 12.79
C VAL A 61 5.39 19.86 13.75
N GLU A 62 5.01 19.48 14.98
CA GLU A 62 4.62 20.46 16.00
C GLU A 62 5.76 21.40 16.39
N GLN A 63 6.97 20.89 16.55
CA GLN A 63 8.15 21.71 16.82
C GLN A 63 8.45 22.65 15.64
N THR A 64 8.43 22.15 14.40
CA THR A 64 8.68 22.96 13.20
C THR A 64 7.65 24.07 13.06
N ARG A 65 6.35 23.79 13.28
CA ARG A 65 5.30 24.83 13.27
C ARG A 65 5.46 25.87 14.39
N ALA A 66 6.01 25.48 15.54
CA ALA A 66 6.31 26.43 16.62
C ALA A 66 7.49 27.35 16.29
N GLU A 67 8.48 26.85 15.54
CA GLU A 67 9.65 27.60 15.07
C GLU A 67 9.33 28.47 13.84
N ASN A 68 8.56 27.94 12.88
CA ASN A 68 8.05 28.62 11.69
C ASN A 68 6.54 28.34 11.51
N PRO A 69 5.65 29.28 11.87
CA PRO A 69 4.21 29.10 11.68
C PRO A 69 3.75 28.90 10.23
N ASN A 70 4.57 29.30 9.25
CA ASN A 70 4.31 29.08 7.82
C ASN A 70 4.83 27.69 7.40
N THR A 71 4.33 26.65 8.05
CA THR A 71 4.75 25.27 7.81
C THR A 71 3.56 24.40 7.39
N LEU A 72 3.70 23.79 6.21
CA LEU A 72 2.82 22.74 5.70
C LEU A 72 3.36 21.36 6.09
N PHE A 73 2.46 20.39 6.29
CA PHE A 73 2.80 18.98 6.42
C PHE A 73 2.02 18.15 5.39
N LEU A 74 2.72 17.52 4.46
CA LEU A 74 2.13 16.82 3.32
C LEU A 74 2.48 15.33 3.33
N ASP A 75 1.56 14.49 2.85
CA ASP A 75 1.77 13.05 2.69
C ASP A 75 1.63 12.66 1.22
N ALA A 76 2.70 12.15 0.62
CA ALA A 76 2.72 11.79 -0.78
C ALA A 76 2.16 10.38 -1.06
N GLY A 77 1.48 9.72 -0.11
CA GLY A 77 0.74 8.47 -0.36
C GLY A 77 1.48 7.21 0.09
N ASP A 78 0.86 6.04 -0.16
CA ASP A 78 1.26 4.71 0.32
C ASP A 78 1.43 4.63 1.84
N ALA A 79 0.39 5.07 2.55
CA ALA A 79 0.31 5.04 4.01
C ALA A 79 -0.26 3.73 4.55
N ILE A 80 -1.15 3.05 3.80
CA ILE A 80 -2.06 2.03 4.35
C ILE A 80 -1.85 0.59 3.85
N ALA A 81 -0.67 0.25 3.35
CA ALA A 81 -0.28 -1.12 2.98
C ALA A 81 1.11 -1.46 3.52
N GLY A 82 1.65 -2.65 3.25
CA GLY A 82 3.06 -2.99 3.51
C GLY A 82 3.36 -3.71 4.83
N ASP A 83 2.77 -3.29 5.96
CA ASP A 83 2.89 -4.00 7.26
C ASP A 83 1.63 -4.83 7.58
N PRO A 84 1.75 -6.02 8.23
CA PRO A 84 0.58 -6.83 8.62
C PRO A 84 -0.51 -6.10 9.40
N TYR A 85 -0.19 -5.02 10.10
CA TYR A 85 -1.20 -4.16 10.74
C TYR A 85 -2.22 -3.60 9.74
N ALA A 86 -1.79 -3.28 8.52
CA ALA A 86 -2.65 -2.74 7.48
C ALA A 86 -3.72 -3.75 7.04
N SER A 87 -3.39 -5.04 7.01
CA SER A 87 -4.32 -6.09 6.56
C SER A 87 -5.45 -6.39 7.56
N ILE A 88 -5.37 -5.93 8.82
CA ILE A 88 -6.36 -6.22 9.87
C ILE A 88 -7.74 -5.69 9.47
N ASP A 89 -7.82 -4.43 9.08
CA ASP A 89 -9.04 -3.75 8.66
C ASP A 89 -8.85 -2.92 7.38
N ARG A 90 -7.85 -3.33 6.58
CA ARG A 90 -7.50 -2.70 5.30
C ARG A 90 -7.12 -1.22 5.49
N GLY A 91 -6.42 -0.92 6.58
CA GLY A 91 -5.89 0.40 6.88
C GLY A 91 -6.86 1.40 7.53
N LEU A 92 -8.14 1.06 7.69
CA LEU A 92 -9.12 1.98 8.30
C LEU A 92 -8.81 2.27 9.77
N GLY A 93 -8.15 1.34 10.47
CA GLY A 93 -7.71 1.49 11.86
C GLY A 93 -6.62 2.53 12.05
N PHE A 94 -5.96 2.97 10.96
CA PHE A 94 -4.97 4.04 10.98
C PHE A 94 -5.60 5.43 10.98
N LEU A 95 -6.85 5.60 10.56
CA LEU A 95 -7.52 6.91 10.48
C LEU A 95 -7.42 7.72 11.79
N PRO A 96 -7.67 7.17 12.99
CA PRO A 96 -7.50 7.91 14.23
C PRO A 96 -6.07 8.37 14.49
N ILE A 97 -5.06 7.64 14.01
CA ILE A 97 -3.64 7.99 14.15
C ILE A 97 -3.30 9.08 13.14
N LEU A 98 -3.60 8.87 11.86
CA LEU A 98 -3.36 9.80 10.76
C LEU A 98 -3.98 11.17 11.02
N ASN A 99 -5.19 11.20 11.56
CA ASN A 99 -5.90 12.43 11.93
C ASN A 99 -5.28 13.22 13.09
N THR A 100 -4.31 12.65 13.82
CA THR A 100 -3.58 13.37 14.86
C THR A 100 -2.29 14.02 14.37
N LEU A 101 -1.79 13.63 13.19
CA LEU A 101 -0.49 14.08 12.70
C LEU A 101 -0.51 15.56 12.32
N GLY A 102 -1.67 16.07 11.91
CA GLY A 102 -1.85 17.44 11.43
C GLY A 102 -1.34 17.62 10.00
N ILE A 103 -1.61 16.64 9.14
CA ILE A 103 -1.40 16.72 7.69
C ILE A 103 -2.37 17.74 7.10
N ASP A 104 -1.88 18.56 6.17
CA ASP A 104 -2.65 19.59 5.48
C ASP A 104 -3.28 19.04 4.19
N ALA A 105 -2.59 18.15 3.48
CA ALA A 105 -3.12 17.41 2.33
C ALA A 105 -2.35 16.10 2.10
N MET A 106 -3.03 15.13 1.51
CA MET A 106 -2.48 13.84 1.10
C MET A 106 -2.81 13.57 -0.37
N THR A 107 -1.93 12.93 -1.14
CA THR A 107 -2.31 12.23 -2.39
C THR A 107 -2.40 10.73 -2.14
N ALA A 108 -3.09 9.99 -3.01
CA ALA A 108 -3.09 8.53 -2.93
C ALA A 108 -1.93 7.97 -3.74
N GLY A 109 -1.24 6.98 -3.18
CA GLY A 109 -0.37 6.09 -3.93
C GLY A 109 -1.11 4.88 -4.46
N ASN A 110 -0.40 4.02 -5.19
CA ASN A 110 -1.00 2.81 -5.78
C ASN A 110 -1.54 1.86 -4.71
N SER A 111 -0.91 1.82 -3.53
CA SER A 111 -1.30 0.90 -2.46
C SER A 111 -2.62 1.28 -1.81
N GLU A 112 -3.00 2.56 -1.81
CA GLU A 112 -4.33 2.99 -1.36
C GLU A 112 -5.46 2.39 -2.22
N PHE A 113 -5.19 2.06 -3.49
CA PHE A 113 -6.15 1.44 -4.40
C PHE A 113 -6.24 -0.09 -4.27
N ALA A 114 -5.39 -0.72 -3.45
CA ALA A 114 -5.31 -2.18 -3.31
C ALA A 114 -6.64 -2.86 -2.94
N TYR A 115 -7.53 -2.13 -2.27
CA TYR A 115 -8.83 -2.62 -1.81
C TYR A 115 -10.02 -2.08 -2.62
N GLY A 116 -9.75 -1.43 -3.76
CA GLY A 116 -10.74 -0.85 -4.65
C GLY A 116 -11.18 0.57 -4.30
N SER A 117 -11.76 1.26 -5.28
CA SER A 117 -12.19 2.66 -5.20
C SER A 117 -13.18 2.96 -4.05
N ASP A 118 -14.15 2.08 -3.81
CA ASP A 118 -15.14 2.22 -2.72
C ASP A 118 -14.49 2.21 -1.34
N HIS A 119 -13.48 1.36 -1.16
CA HIS A 119 -12.71 1.29 0.09
C HIS A 119 -11.89 2.57 0.27
N LEU A 120 -11.17 3.00 -0.76
CA LEU A 120 -10.40 4.24 -0.72
C LEU A 120 -11.30 5.46 -0.46
N LYS A 121 -12.51 5.48 -1.03
CA LYS A 121 -13.49 6.55 -0.77
C LYS A 121 -13.94 6.58 0.69
N THR A 122 -14.09 5.40 1.30
CA THR A 122 -14.38 5.27 2.74
C THR A 122 -13.22 5.76 3.59
N PHE A 123 -11.99 5.40 3.22
CA PHE A 123 -10.78 5.89 3.86
C PHE A 123 -10.66 7.42 3.77
N ALA A 124 -10.78 7.99 2.57
CA ALA A 124 -10.71 9.43 2.33
C ALA A 124 -11.78 10.20 3.12
N ALA A 125 -13.01 9.69 3.20
CA ALA A 125 -14.08 10.30 3.99
C ALA A 125 -13.82 10.29 5.51
N GLY A 126 -12.89 9.45 5.99
CA GLY A 126 -12.48 9.39 7.39
C GLY A 126 -11.32 10.32 7.76
N LEU A 127 -10.68 10.95 6.77
CA LEU A 127 -9.57 11.90 7.00
C LEU A 127 -10.11 13.29 7.36
N ASN A 128 -9.38 14.01 8.21
CA ASN A 128 -9.67 15.40 8.58
C ASN A 128 -9.06 16.43 7.60
N TYR A 129 -8.42 15.94 6.54
CA TYR A 129 -7.72 16.71 5.52
C TYR A 129 -8.03 16.09 4.15
N PRO A 130 -7.90 16.87 3.05
CA PRO A 130 -8.22 16.38 1.72
C PRO A 130 -7.24 15.29 1.26
N LEU A 131 -7.79 14.27 0.60
CA LEU A 131 -7.07 13.31 -0.23
C LEU A 131 -7.27 13.70 -1.70
N LEU A 132 -6.18 14.07 -2.37
CA LEU A 132 -6.17 14.71 -3.68
C LEU A 132 -5.78 13.71 -4.77
N VAL A 133 -6.72 13.37 -5.66
CA VAL A 133 -6.48 12.48 -6.80
C VAL A 133 -7.42 12.86 -7.95
N ASP A 134 -6.91 13.67 -8.88
CA ASP A 134 -7.68 14.07 -10.05
C ASP A 134 -7.56 13.09 -11.22
N ASN A 135 -6.37 12.53 -11.39
CA ASN A 135 -6.00 11.78 -12.60
C ASN A 135 -6.45 10.32 -12.58
N MET A 136 -7.44 10.02 -11.75
CA MET A 136 -8.19 8.78 -11.72
C MET A 136 -9.66 9.15 -11.86
N VAL A 137 -10.31 8.74 -12.94
CA VAL A 137 -11.69 9.14 -13.24
C VAL A 137 -12.61 7.94 -13.35
N TYR A 138 -13.85 8.05 -12.89
CA TYR A 138 -14.81 6.96 -12.95
C TYR A 138 -15.27 6.73 -14.39
N THR A 139 -14.99 5.55 -14.94
CA THR A 139 -15.38 5.14 -16.31
C THR A 139 -16.87 5.35 -16.62
N ALA A 140 -17.72 5.22 -15.61
CA ALA A 140 -19.17 5.39 -15.76
C ALA A 140 -19.62 6.85 -15.92
N THR A 141 -18.84 7.81 -15.44
CA THR A 141 -19.26 9.23 -15.34
C THR A 141 -18.28 10.22 -15.96
N GLY A 142 -16.99 9.87 -16.06
CA GLY A 142 -15.89 10.77 -16.42
C GLY A 142 -15.49 11.73 -15.30
N GLU A 143 -16.11 11.65 -14.12
CA GLU A 143 -15.78 12.51 -12.99
C GLU A 143 -14.51 12.02 -12.27
N PRO A 144 -13.66 12.93 -11.77
CA PRO A 144 -12.52 12.60 -10.92
C PRO A 144 -12.89 11.81 -9.67
N PHE A 145 -11.94 11.01 -9.18
CA PHE A 145 -12.09 10.21 -7.97
C PHE A 145 -12.33 11.09 -6.73
N SER A 146 -11.51 12.14 -6.58
CA SER A 146 -11.64 13.16 -5.54
C SER A 146 -11.29 14.55 -6.10
N GLU A 147 -11.24 15.57 -5.25
CA GLU A 147 -10.75 16.89 -5.65
C GLU A 147 -9.29 16.80 -6.11
N GLY A 148 -8.93 17.55 -7.14
CA GLY A 148 -7.57 17.54 -7.67
C GLY A 148 -6.62 18.51 -6.98
N PHE A 149 -7.12 19.52 -6.29
CA PHE A 149 -6.30 20.48 -5.57
C PHE A 149 -7.00 21.05 -4.33
N THR A 150 -6.22 21.64 -3.44
CA THR A 150 -6.72 22.44 -2.31
C THR A 150 -5.89 23.72 -2.14
N LEU A 151 -6.49 24.74 -1.52
CA LEU A 151 -5.82 25.99 -1.14
C LEU A 151 -5.63 26.05 0.37
N VAL A 152 -4.40 26.32 0.80
CA VAL A 152 -4.07 26.48 2.22
C VAL A 152 -3.54 27.88 2.49
N GLU A 153 -4.33 28.70 3.20
CA GLU A 153 -3.91 30.03 3.65
C GLU A 153 -2.97 29.91 4.85
N LEU A 154 -1.77 30.47 4.72
CA LEU A 154 -0.73 30.46 5.73
C LEU A 154 -0.82 31.70 6.64
N PRO A 155 -0.27 31.64 7.87
CA PRO A 155 -0.30 32.79 8.80
C PRO A 155 0.36 34.08 8.29
N ASN A 156 1.29 33.99 7.34
CA ASN A 156 1.89 35.14 6.65
C ASN A 156 0.97 35.78 5.60
N GLY A 157 -0.21 35.21 5.35
CA GLY A 157 -1.20 35.68 4.38
C GLY A 157 -1.01 35.14 2.96
N MET A 158 0.02 34.32 2.71
CA MET A 158 0.18 33.63 1.42
C MET A 158 -0.74 32.42 1.33
N THR A 159 -1.15 32.05 0.12
CA THR A 159 -1.97 30.89 -0.16
C THR A 159 -1.18 29.86 -0.97
N ALA A 160 -1.02 28.65 -0.42
CA ALA A 160 -0.43 27.52 -1.12
C ALA A 160 -1.50 26.79 -1.96
N GLY A 161 -1.26 26.61 -3.26
CA GLY A 161 -2.02 25.68 -4.08
C GLY A 161 -1.37 24.31 -4.08
N ILE A 162 -2.05 23.29 -3.55
CA ILE A 162 -1.51 21.92 -3.52
C ILE A 162 -2.28 21.09 -4.54
N VAL A 163 -1.61 20.58 -5.57
CA VAL A 163 -2.21 19.79 -6.66
C VAL A 163 -1.81 18.32 -6.55
N GLY A 164 -2.76 17.40 -6.63
CA GLY A 164 -2.57 15.98 -6.33
C GLY A 164 -2.86 15.04 -7.50
N VAL A 165 -1.90 14.18 -7.82
CA VAL A 165 -2.03 13.10 -8.81
C VAL A 165 -1.30 11.83 -8.37
N THR A 166 -1.67 10.70 -8.95
CA THR A 166 -1.14 9.36 -8.65
C THR A 166 -0.57 8.66 -9.89
N THR A 167 0.11 7.54 -9.70
CA THR A 167 0.73 6.71 -10.74
C THR A 167 -0.28 5.91 -11.58
N HIS A 168 0.08 5.54 -12.81
CA HIS A 168 -0.71 4.64 -13.66
C HIS A 168 -0.93 3.26 -13.01
N GLN A 169 -0.01 2.82 -12.14
CA GLN A 169 -0.15 1.55 -11.40
C GLN A 169 -1.43 1.52 -10.55
N SER A 170 -1.89 2.68 -10.06
CA SER A 170 -3.15 2.84 -9.35
C SER A 170 -4.35 2.39 -10.18
N GLY A 171 -4.37 2.67 -11.48
CA GLY A 171 -5.44 2.22 -12.38
C GLY A 171 -5.49 0.70 -12.57
N VAL A 172 -4.35 0.03 -12.48
CA VAL A 172 -4.29 -1.44 -12.49
C VAL A 172 -4.86 -2.02 -11.17
N MET A 173 -4.66 -1.32 -10.05
CA MET A 173 -5.06 -1.79 -8.72
C MET A 173 -6.50 -1.42 -8.33
N ALA A 174 -7.02 -0.29 -8.82
CA ALA A 174 -8.32 0.29 -8.47
C ALA A 174 -9.55 -0.57 -8.79
N SER A 175 -9.38 -1.67 -9.53
CA SER A 175 -10.43 -2.39 -10.25
C SER A 175 -10.85 -1.71 -11.56
N THR A 176 -11.78 -2.30 -12.31
CA THR A 176 -12.15 -1.87 -13.68
C THR A 176 -13.05 -0.62 -13.73
N ASP A 177 -13.31 0.04 -12.60
CA ASP A 177 -14.26 1.15 -12.51
C ASP A 177 -13.61 2.53 -12.67
N LEU A 178 -12.31 2.66 -12.42
CA LEU A 178 -11.51 3.86 -12.66
C LEU A 178 -10.64 3.71 -13.91
N GLU A 179 -10.48 4.81 -14.66
CA GLU A 179 -9.50 4.95 -15.74
C GLU A 179 -8.45 6.00 -15.36
N TYR A 180 -7.21 5.73 -15.76
CA TYR A 180 -6.09 6.62 -15.53
C TYR A 180 -6.06 7.74 -16.58
N VAL A 181 -5.87 8.97 -16.13
CA VAL A 181 -5.57 10.14 -16.96
C VAL A 181 -4.09 10.47 -16.80
N ASP A 182 -3.44 10.84 -17.91
CA ASP A 182 -2.04 11.22 -17.92
C ASP A 182 -1.72 12.28 -16.85
N ALA A 183 -0.72 12.00 -16.01
CA ALA A 183 -0.38 12.85 -14.87
C ALA A 183 0.15 14.23 -15.30
N VAL A 184 0.86 14.35 -16.43
CA VAL A 184 1.36 15.64 -16.94
C VAL A 184 0.17 16.53 -17.32
N ALA A 185 -0.75 16.00 -18.14
CA ALA A 185 -1.94 16.73 -18.57
C ALA A 185 -2.88 17.07 -17.42
N ALA A 186 -3.02 16.19 -16.42
CA ALA A 186 -3.80 16.48 -15.22
C ALA A 186 -3.14 17.58 -14.37
N THR A 187 -1.83 17.48 -14.13
CA THR A 187 -1.10 18.47 -13.32
C THR A 187 -1.12 19.84 -13.98
N GLU A 188 -0.92 19.95 -15.29
CA GLU A 188 -0.99 21.23 -16.03
C GLU A 188 -2.36 21.93 -15.85
N ARG A 189 -3.45 21.16 -15.95
CA ARG A 189 -4.81 21.67 -15.70
C ARG A 189 -4.94 22.19 -14.27
N LEU A 190 -4.55 21.38 -13.29
CA LEU A 190 -4.71 21.72 -11.87
C LEU A 190 -3.86 22.92 -11.44
N VAL A 191 -2.66 23.08 -12.00
CA VAL A 191 -1.81 24.25 -11.80
C VAL A 191 -2.53 25.51 -12.28
N GLY A 192 -3.16 25.45 -13.45
CA GLY A 192 -3.99 26.55 -13.98
C GLY A 192 -5.17 26.87 -13.05
N GLU A 193 -5.92 25.86 -12.63
CA GLU A 193 -7.08 26.01 -11.75
C GLU A 193 -6.71 26.58 -10.36
N ALA A 194 -5.63 26.09 -9.75
CA ALA A 194 -5.13 26.60 -8.47
C ALA A 194 -4.64 28.06 -8.59
N THR A 195 -3.97 28.40 -9.69
CA THR A 195 -3.54 29.79 -9.98
C THR A 195 -4.75 30.71 -10.11
N GLU A 196 -5.75 30.32 -10.90
CA GLU A 196 -6.98 31.10 -11.08
C GLU A 196 -7.78 31.24 -9.78
N ALA A 197 -7.72 30.25 -8.90
CA ALA A 197 -8.33 30.27 -7.59
C ALA A 197 -7.56 31.15 -6.56
N GLY A 198 -6.39 31.67 -6.92
CA GLY A 198 -5.64 32.63 -6.12
C GLY A 198 -4.46 32.07 -5.32
N ALA A 199 -3.89 30.93 -5.72
CA ALA A 199 -2.63 30.46 -5.15
C ALA A 199 -1.49 31.47 -5.42
N ASP A 200 -0.68 31.75 -4.40
CA ASP A 200 0.52 32.58 -4.51
C ASP A 200 1.74 31.74 -4.94
N PHE A 201 1.74 30.44 -4.63
CA PHE A 201 2.74 29.44 -5.04
C PHE A 201 2.07 28.06 -5.11
N ILE A 202 2.65 27.15 -5.90
CA ILE A 202 2.05 25.85 -6.20
C ILE A 202 3.01 24.70 -5.88
N VAL A 203 2.48 23.72 -5.13
CA VAL A 203 3.13 22.47 -4.74
C VAL A 203 2.49 21.32 -5.49
N GLY A 204 3.27 20.58 -6.26
CA GLY A 204 2.86 19.28 -6.80
C GLY A 204 3.01 18.20 -5.73
N LEU A 205 1.90 17.63 -5.26
CA LEU A 205 1.88 16.49 -4.33
C LEU A 205 1.59 15.21 -5.13
N LEU A 206 2.66 14.54 -5.55
CA LEU A 206 2.61 13.49 -6.56
C LEU A 206 2.92 12.11 -5.93
N HIS A 207 2.41 11.06 -6.55
CA HIS A 207 2.83 9.68 -6.28
C HIS A 207 3.19 8.98 -7.59
N LEU A 208 4.20 9.49 -8.28
CA LEU A 208 4.61 9.00 -9.61
C LEU A 208 5.92 8.24 -9.54
N GLY A 209 6.84 8.70 -8.71
CA GLY A 209 8.22 8.22 -8.69
C GLY A 209 8.98 8.69 -9.93
N GLU A 210 10.26 8.36 -9.97
CA GLU A 210 11.20 8.84 -11.00
C GLU A 210 11.65 7.74 -11.98
N LEU A 211 11.35 6.48 -11.66
CA LEU A 211 11.90 5.31 -12.36
C LEU A 211 10.94 4.72 -13.40
N GLU A 212 9.68 5.19 -13.44
CA GLU A 212 8.67 4.72 -14.38
C GLU A 212 8.90 5.35 -15.77
N GLU A 213 8.89 4.56 -16.85
CA GLU A 213 9.25 5.04 -18.20
C GLU A 213 8.20 5.98 -18.81
N ASP A 214 6.92 5.81 -18.49
CA ASP A 214 5.81 6.46 -19.22
C ASP A 214 5.15 7.64 -18.46
N SER A 215 5.21 7.67 -17.11
CA SER A 215 4.66 8.76 -16.30
C SER A 215 5.40 8.88 -14.97
N ASN A 216 6.24 9.90 -14.85
CA ASN A 216 7.11 10.12 -13.70
C ASN A 216 7.19 11.62 -13.35
N SER A 217 7.70 11.94 -12.17
CA SER A 217 7.82 13.33 -11.69
C SER A 217 8.81 14.18 -12.49
N LEU A 218 9.79 13.58 -13.16
CA LEU A 218 10.72 14.29 -14.06
C LEU A 218 9.97 14.86 -15.27
N ALA A 219 9.09 14.05 -15.87
CA ALA A 219 8.28 14.47 -17.02
C ALA A 219 7.31 15.59 -16.65
N VAL A 220 6.74 15.56 -15.43
CA VAL A 220 5.90 16.66 -14.90
C VAL A 220 6.73 17.93 -14.73
N ALA A 221 7.90 17.85 -14.08
CA ALA A 221 8.80 19.00 -13.91
C ALA A 221 9.28 19.59 -15.26
N GLU A 222 9.48 18.77 -16.28
CA GLU A 222 9.91 19.22 -17.61
C GLU A 222 8.80 19.92 -18.39
N GLN A 223 7.56 19.42 -18.29
CA GLN A 223 6.47 19.82 -19.20
C GLN A 223 5.44 20.76 -18.57
N VAL A 224 5.32 20.79 -17.24
CA VAL A 224 4.33 21.62 -16.55
C VAL A 224 4.96 22.89 -16.02
N GLU A 225 4.58 24.03 -16.59
CA GLU A 225 4.97 25.35 -16.09
C GLU A 225 4.13 25.74 -14.86
N GLY A 226 4.71 26.49 -13.92
CA GLY A 226 3.99 27.07 -12.78
C GLY A 226 4.07 26.30 -11.46
N LEU A 227 4.77 25.16 -11.43
CA LEU A 227 5.13 24.47 -10.19
C LEU A 227 6.36 25.12 -9.54
N ASP A 228 6.29 25.42 -8.24
CA ASP A 228 7.45 25.93 -7.48
C ASP A 228 8.27 24.78 -6.85
N VAL A 229 7.60 23.69 -6.49
CA VAL A 229 8.20 22.50 -5.89
C VAL A 229 7.32 21.27 -6.13
N ILE A 230 7.95 20.09 -6.20
CA ILE A 230 7.29 18.79 -6.23
C ILE A 230 7.66 18.01 -4.98
N ILE A 231 6.65 17.46 -4.30
CA ILE A 231 6.76 16.46 -3.24
C ILE A 231 6.25 15.14 -3.83
N ASP A 232 7.12 14.15 -4.01
CA ASP A 232 6.82 12.89 -4.71
C ASP A 232 6.94 11.65 -3.79
N GLY A 233 6.47 10.50 -4.27
CA GLY A 233 6.54 9.17 -3.63
C GLY A 233 6.80 8.03 -4.63
N ASN A 234 6.28 6.83 -4.37
CA ASN A 234 6.31 5.62 -5.21
C ASN A 234 7.69 4.95 -5.36
N SER A 235 8.72 5.68 -5.78
CA SER A 235 10.02 5.07 -6.11
C SER A 235 10.87 4.70 -4.89
N HIS A 236 10.47 5.15 -3.69
CA HIS A 236 11.19 5.04 -2.43
C HIS A 236 12.61 5.65 -2.49
N THR A 237 12.81 6.62 -3.38
CA THR A 237 14.12 7.24 -3.62
C THR A 237 14.30 8.43 -2.68
N GLY A 238 15.03 8.22 -1.58
CA GLY A 238 15.38 9.32 -0.69
C GLY A 238 16.38 10.27 -1.35
N HIS A 239 16.02 11.55 -1.49
CA HIS A 239 16.89 12.61 -2.01
C HIS A 239 17.38 13.55 -0.89
N PRO A 240 18.60 13.34 -0.32
CA PRO A 240 19.07 14.12 0.82
C PRO A 240 19.17 15.64 0.60
N SER A 241 19.19 16.10 -0.66
CA SER A 241 19.21 17.53 -1.01
C SER A 241 18.16 17.89 -2.06
N GLY A 242 17.17 17.03 -2.29
CA GLY A 242 16.26 17.11 -3.43
C GLY A 242 16.94 16.81 -4.77
N LEU A 243 16.13 16.62 -5.80
CA LEU A 243 16.55 16.50 -7.18
C LEU A 243 16.04 17.72 -7.95
N ILE A 244 16.95 18.49 -8.55
CA ILE A 244 16.56 19.63 -9.39
C ILE A 244 16.44 19.15 -10.84
N HIS A 245 15.25 19.34 -11.42
CA HIS A 245 14.98 19.05 -12.83
C HIS A 245 14.18 20.20 -13.44
N ASN A 246 14.66 20.74 -14.57
CA ASN A 246 14.05 21.90 -15.24
C ASN A 246 13.73 23.08 -14.28
N ASP A 247 14.70 23.42 -13.43
CA ASP A 247 14.60 24.46 -12.38
C ASP A 247 13.53 24.22 -11.29
N VAL A 248 12.84 23.07 -11.29
CA VAL A 248 11.92 22.64 -10.22
C VAL A 248 12.63 21.68 -9.28
N LEU A 249 12.50 21.91 -7.97
CA LEU A 249 12.99 20.98 -6.94
C LEU A 249 11.96 19.87 -6.72
N ILE A 250 12.39 18.62 -6.86
CA ILE A 250 11.65 17.41 -6.54
C ILE A 250 12.20 16.84 -5.21
N ALA A 251 11.35 16.67 -4.22
CA ALA A 251 11.70 16.08 -2.93
C ALA A 251 10.92 14.78 -2.71
N GLN A 252 11.61 13.77 -2.19
CA GLN A 252 11.05 12.46 -1.86
C GLN A 252 11.83 11.90 -0.68
N THR A 253 11.13 11.29 0.28
CA THR A 253 11.72 10.55 1.39
C THR A 253 12.03 9.12 0.96
N SER A 254 12.86 8.45 1.75
CA SER A 254 12.89 6.98 1.72
C SER A 254 11.51 6.41 2.05
N GLY A 255 11.28 5.12 1.80
CA GLY A 255 10.08 4.43 2.25
C GLY A 255 10.13 3.99 3.72
N ASN A 256 9.07 3.32 4.16
CA ASN A 256 8.91 2.65 5.45
C ASN A 256 9.07 3.55 6.69
N GLY A 257 8.87 4.86 6.54
CA GLY A 257 9.01 5.83 7.63
C GLY A 257 10.45 5.98 8.16
N GLU A 258 11.46 5.63 7.36
CA GLU A 258 12.88 5.74 7.74
C GLU A 258 13.39 7.19 7.79
N THR A 259 12.81 8.06 6.95
CA THR A 259 13.16 9.47 6.88
C THR A 259 11.93 10.37 6.81
N VAL A 260 12.09 11.61 7.27
CA VAL A 260 11.15 12.73 7.06
C VAL A 260 11.86 13.78 6.20
N GLY A 261 11.16 14.30 5.21
CA GLY A 261 11.66 15.35 4.35
C GLY A 261 11.29 16.74 4.85
N VAL A 262 12.19 17.69 4.63
CA VAL A 262 11.94 19.11 4.89
C VAL A 262 12.41 19.93 3.70
N VAL A 263 11.52 20.74 3.14
CA VAL A 263 11.82 21.69 2.07
C VAL A 263 11.54 23.10 2.57
N ASP A 264 12.54 23.98 2.49
CA ASP A 264 12.40 25.39 2.81
C ASP A 264 12.32 26.19 1.50
N LEU A 265 11.17 26.83 1.27
CA LEU A 265 10.89 27.68 0.11
C LEU A 265 11.16 29.15 0.49
N ALA A 266 12.04 29.82 -0.26
CA ALA A 266 12.43 31.19 -0.03
C ALA A 266 11.61 32.18 -0.87
N PHE A 267 11.08 33.21 -0.22
CA PHE A 267 10.27 34.25 -0.84
C PHE A 267 10.84 35.65 -0.60
N VAL A 268 10.73 36.52 -1.60
CA VAL A 268 11.05 37.95 -1.53
C VAL A 268 9.91 38.73 -2.18
N ASP A 269 9.33 39.67 -1.44
CA ASP A 269 8.14 40.44 -1.86
C ASP A 269 7.03 39.55 -2.45
N GLY A 270 6.73 38.45 -1.73
CA GLY A 270 5.72 37.45 -2.09
C GLY A 270 6.10 36.52 -3.25
N LYS A 271 7.29 36.68 -3.86
CA LYS A 271 7.71 35.88 -5.03
C LYS A 271 8.66 34.77 -4.64
N PHE A 272 8.42 33.57 -5.17
CA PHE A 272 9.32 32.44 -5.02
C PHE A 272 10.71 32.76 -5.62
N THR A 273 11.76 32.39 -4.90
CA THR A 273 13.16 32.65 -5.29
C THR A 273 14.07 31.43 -5.22
N GLY A 274 13.59 30.31 -4.67
CA GLY A 274 14.33 29.06 -4.60
C GLY A 274 13.86 28.16 -3.46
N ALA A 275 14.31 26.91 -3.49
CA ALA A 275 13.99 25.88 -2.52
C ALA A 275 15.25 25.13 -2.09
N GLU A 276 15.32 24.73 -0.83
CA GLU A 276 16.36 23.83 -0.31
C GLU A 276 15.71 22.66 0.42
N ALA A 277 16.12 21.44 0.09
CA ALA A 277 15.59 20.23 0.70
C ALA A 277 16.63 19.51 1.59
N ARG A 278 16.13 18.80 2.61
CA ARG A 278 16.92 17.88 3.44
C ARG A 278 16.08 16.69 3.89
N LEU A 279 16.73 15.56 4.14
CA LEU A 279 16.14 14.40 4.80
C LEU A 279 16.68 14.27 6.23
N LEU A 280 15.78 13.93 7.15
CA LEU A 280 16.08 13.65 8.54
C LEU A 280 15.74 12.19 8.84
N ASP A 281 16.73 11.44 9.31
CA ASP A 281 16.55 10.05 9.74
C ASP A 281 16.09 9.94 11.20
N ARG A 282 15.93 8.70 11.68
CA ARG A 282 15.60 8.42 13.07
C ARG A 282 16.54 9.11 14.06
N ALA A 283 17.85 9.05 13.84
CA ALA A 283 18.85 9.62 14.76
C ALA A 283 18.76 11.16 14.81
N SER A 284 18.47 11.79 13.69
CA SER A 284 18.29 13.25 13.57
C SER A 284 17.15 13.78 14.46
N LEU A 285 16.17 12.92 14.79
CA LEU A 285 14.99 13.27 15.59
C LEU A 285 15.04 12.71 17.03
N ASP A 286 16.20 12.26 17.53
CA ASP A 286 16.31 11.66 18.87
C ASP A 286 15.81 12.57 20.00
N ASN A 287 16.16 13.87 19.92
CA ASN A 287 15.78 14.85 20.94
C ASN A 287 14.38 15.45 20.74
N VAL A 288 13.69 15.07 19.67
CA VAL A 288 12.33 15.52 19.39
C VAL A 288 11.34 14.67 20.20
N PRO A 289 10.52 15.28 21.08
CA PRO A 289 9.52 14.53 21.83
C PRO A 289 8.43 14.02 20.91
N GLU A 290 7.85 12.86 21.24
CA GLU A 290 6.67 12.37 20.53
C GLU A 290 5.44 13.24 20.85
N LYS A 291 4.57 13.41 19.85
CA LYS A 291 3.26 14.01 20.05
C LYS A 291 2.37 13.07 20.87
N ALA A 292 2.01 13.48 22.07
CA ALA A 292 1.29 12.65 23.03
C ALA A 292 -0.07 12.14 22.50
N ALA A 293 -0.81 12.97 21.74
CA ALA A 293 -2.09 12.57 21.16
C ALA A 293 -1.93 11.45 20.12
N THR A 294 -0.89 11.54 19.28
CA THR A 294 -0.57 10.52 18.27
C THR A 294 -0.12 9.22 18.91
N ARG A 295 0.76 9.30 19.93
CA ARG A 295 1.17 8.14 20.72
C ARG A 295 -0.03 7.42 21.34
N ALA A 296 -0.95 8.17 21.95
CA ALA A 296 -2.14 7.60 22.56
C ALA A 296 -3.07 6.91 21.54
N ALA A 297 -3.28 7.51 20.36
CA ALA A 297 -4.06 6.89 19.29
C ALA A 297 -3.41 5.59 18.79
N LEU A 298 -2.08 5.61 18.61
CA LEU A 298 -1.32 4.43 18.21
C LEU A 298 -1.36 3.32 19.27
N ASP A 299 -1.26 3.65 20.56
CA ASP A 299 -1.34 2.66 21.64
C ASP A 299 -2.70 1.94 21.66
N VAL A 300 -3.80 2.65 21.39
CA VAL A 300 -5.14 2.06 21.27
C VAL A 300 -5.21 1.10 20.08
N PHE A 301 -4.66 1.51 18.94
CA PHE A 301 -4.58 0.65 17.75
C PHE A 301 -3.74 -0.60 18.03
N LEU A 302 -2.53 -0.45 18.58
CA LEU A 302 -1.63 -1.56 18.88
C LEU A 302 -2.23 -2.54 19.90
N ALA A 303 -2.98 -2.05 20.88
CA ALA A 303 -3.72 -2.92 21.80
C ALA A 303 -4.78 -3.76 21.07
N THR A 304 -5.54 -3.14 20.17
CA THR A 304 -6.56 -3.81 19.34
C THR A 304 -5.92 -4.82 18.38
N ALA A 305 -4.83 -4.43 17.72
CA ALA A 305 -4.07 -5.30 16.83
C ALA A 305 -3.44 -6.48 17.58
N THR A 306 -2.95 -6.25 18.80
CA THR A 306 -2.43 -7.32 19.67
C THR A 306 -3.51 -8.32 20.02
N GLU A 307 -4.70 -7.86 20.38
CA GLU A 307 -5.85 -8.75 20.63
C GLU A 307 -6.23 -9.54 19.37
N PHE A 308 -6.29 -8.87 18.22
CA PHE A 308 -6.56 -9.51 16.92
C PHE A 308 -5.56 -10.63 16.62
N PHE A 309 -4.25 -10.36 16.75
CA PHE A 309 -3.20 -11.33 16.45
C PHE A 309 -3.09 -12.47 17.47
N ASN A 310 -3.52 -12.24 18.71
CA ASN A 310 -3.50 -13.25 19.77
C ASN A 310 -4.77 -14.13 19.80
N GLU A 311 -5.76 -13.87 18.95
CA GLU A 311 -6.93 -14.75 18.84
C GLU A 311 -6.48 -16.16 18.46
N ILE A 312 -6.87 -17.15 19.27
CA ILE A 312 -6.67 -18.57 18.96
C ILE A 312 -7.64 -18.97 17.84
N VAL A 313 -7.09 -19.42 16.73
CA VAL A 313 -7.84 -19.82 15.53
C VAL A 313 -7.85 -21.33 15.29
N GLY A 314 -7.14 -22.09 16.12
CA GLY A 314 -7.15 -23.54 16.10
C GLY A 314 -6.12 -24.12 17.05
N SER A 315 -5.77 -25.37 16.83
CA SER A 315 -4.71 -26.07 17.56
C SER A 315 -4.15 -27.20 16.70
N THR A 316 -2.94 -27.64 17.03
CA THR A 316 -2.31 -28.83 16.43
C THR A 316 -1.90 -29.83 17.50
N ASP A 317 -2.07 -31.12 17.22
CA ASP A 317 -1.62 -32.22 18.10
C ASP A 317 -0.18 -32.68 17.78
N VAL A 318 0.39 -32.17 16.69
CA VAL A 318 1.73 -32.53 16.20
C VAL A 318 2.54 -31.27 15.92
N THR A 319 3.87 -31.40 15.94
CA THR A 319 4.76 -30.32 15.47
C THR A 319 4.56 -30.13 13.96
N LEU A 320 4.27 -28.91 13.54
CA LEU A 320 4.14 -28.51 12.13
C LEU A 320 5.49 -27.96 11.65
N GLU A 321 6.09 -28.62 10.66
CA GLU A 321 7.42 -28.30 10.14
C GLU A 321 7.33 -27.51 8.82
N GLY A 322 7.80 -26.27 8.83
CA GLY A 322 7.84 -25.36 7.69
C GLY A 322 9.13 -24.56 7.60
N THR A 323 10.20 -24.98 8.27
CA THR A 323 11.49 -24.30 8.19
C THR A 323 12.02 -24.32 6.77
N ARG A 324 12.69 -23.23 6.39
CA ARG A 324 13.25 -23.03 5.06
C ARG A 324 14.11 -24.20 4.58
N ASP A 325 14.90 -24.78 5.47
CA ASP A 325 15.87 -25.84 5.13
C ASP A 325 15.19 -27.17 4.80
N VAL A 326 13.96 -27.39 5.31
CA VAL A 326 13.19 -28.63 5.11
C VAL A 326 12.12 -28.43 4.02
N VAL A 327 11.28 -27.40 4.15
CA VAL A 327 10.11 -27.22 3.26
C VAL A 327 10.49 -26.99 1.79
N ARG A 328 11.71 -26.51 1.53
CA ARG A 328 12.25 -26.22 0.19
C ARG A 328 13.02 -27.36 -0.46
N THR A 329 13.19 -28.48 0.24
CA THR A 329 13.96 -29.64 -0.22
C THR A 329 13.12 -30.92 -0.23
N GLN A 330 12.05 -30.97 0.58
CA GLN A 330 11.21 -32.15 0.73
C GLN A 330 9.77 -31.82 1.17
N GLU A 331 8.91 -32.83 1.14
CA GLU A 331 7.54 -32.77 1.67
C GLU A 331 7.57 -32.53 3.19
N THR A 332 6.63 -31.71 3.67
CA THR A 332 6.42 -31.47 5.10
C THR A 332 4.94 -31.53 5.44
N ASN A 333 4.65 -31.81 6.70
CA ASN A 333 3.27 -31.86 7.17
C ASN A 333 2.59 -30.48 7.20
N LEU A 334 3.33 -29.38 7.45
CA LEU A 334 2.77 -28.03 7.30
C LEU A 334 2.45 -27.73 5.83
N GLY A 335 3.32 -28.13 4.90
CA GLY A 335 3.06 -27.96 3.47
C GLY A 335 1.82 -28.73 3.00
N ASN A 336 1.63 -29.95 3.49
CA ASN A 336 0.42 -30.73 3.25
C ASN A 336 -0.84 -30.05 3.79
N LEU A 337 -0.83 -29.65 5.07
CA LEU A 337 -1.93 -28.95 5.72
C LEU A 337 -2.35 -27.70 4.96
N PHE A 338 -1.37 -26.88 4.59
CA PHE A 338 -1.64 -25.60 3.95
C PHE A 338 -2.13 -25.79 2.52
N THR A 339 -1.54 -26.73 1.78
CA THR A 339 -2.01 -27.01 0.41
C THR A 339 -3.40 -27.67 0.42
N ASP A 340 -3.76 -28.42 1.47
CA ASP A 340 -5.14 -28.89 1.70
C ASP A 340 -6.11 -27.74 1.94
N ALA A 341 -5.73 -26.76 2.77
CA ALA A 341 -6.52 -25.55 2.99
C ALA A 341 -6.78 -24.79 1.69
N VAL A 342 -5.74 -24.61 0.85
CA VAL A 342 -5.84 -23.98 -0.46
C VAL A 342 -6.77 -24.77 -1.39
N ARG A 343 -6.63 -26.10 -1.46
CA ARG A 343 -7.48 -26.97 -2.29
C ARG A 343 -8.95 -26.87 -1.89
N GLU A 344 -9.23 -26.94 -0.59
CA GLU A 344 -10.59 -26.90 -0.04
C GLU A 344 -11.24 -25.54 -0.29
N ALA A 345 -10.55 -24.44 0.01
CA ALA A 345 -11.08 -23.09 -0.20
C ALA A 345 -11.40 -22.79 -1.68
N ALA A 346 -10.62 -23.35 -2.61
CA ALA A 346 -10.85 -23.23 -4.04
C ALA A 346 -11.91 -24.22 -4.59
N GLY A 347 -12.22 -25.28 -3.84
CA GLY A 347 -12.97 -26.42 -4.33
C GLY A 347 -12.34 -27.00 -5.60
N ALA A 348 -11.01 -27.09 -5.65
CA ALA A 348 -10.25 -27.57 -6.80
C ALA A 348 -9.87 -29.05 -6.65
N GLN A 349 -9.60 -29.72 -7.77
CA GLN A 349 -9.12 -31.11 -7.76
C GLN A 349 -7.66 -31.20 -7.33
N LEU A 350 -6.85 -30.23 -7.75
CA LEU A 350 -5.45 -30.09 -7.33
C LEU A 350 -5.23 -28.73 -6.69
N ALA A 351 -4.28 -28.66 -5.77
CA ALA A 351 -3.68 -27.39 -5.37
C ALA A 351 -2.16 -27.54 -5.33
N PHE A 352 -1.48 -26.46 -5.71
CA PHE A 352 -0.04 -26.34 -5.59
C PHE A 352 0.32 -25.05 -4.85
N LEU A 353 1.19 -25.19 -3.85
CA LEU A 353 1.70 -24.06 -3.09
C LEU A 353 3.25 -24.09 -3.11
N PRO A 354 3.93 -23.05 -3.62
CA PRO A 354 5.38 -23.03 -3.60
C PRO A 354 5.93 -22.95 -2.17
N ALA A 355 6.99 -23.69 -1.89
CA ALA A 355 7.64 -23.78 -0.59
C ALA A 355 8.08 -22.43 -0.01
N GLY A 356 8.29 -21.42 -0.85
CA GLY A 356 8.60 -20.05 -0.43
C GLY A 356 7.50 -19.37 0.39
N TYR A 357 6.25 -19.79 0.25
CA TYR A 357 5.07 -19.24 0.92
C TYR A 357 4.79 -19.87 2.29
N ILE A 358 5.47 -20.99 2.59
CA ILE A 358 5.28 -21.77 3.81
C ILE A 358 6.43 -21.47 4.78
N GLY A 359 6.15 -21.36 6.08
CA GLY A 359 7.16 -20.95 7.06
C GLY A 359 6.98 -21.41 8.49
N GLY A 360 8.10 -21.39 9.21
CA GLY A 360 8.12 -21.52 10.66
C GLY A 360 8.03 -22.95 11.19
N VAL A 361 7.97 -23.05 12.51
CA VAL A 361 7.67 -24.28 13.24
C VAL A 361 6.57 -23.96 14.22
N THR A 362 5.63 -24.87 14.39
CA THR A 362 4.57 -24.73 15.39
C THR A 362 4.48 -26.01 16.20
N GLU A 363 4.79 -25.91 17.49
CA GLU A 363 4.70 -27.03 18.41
C GLU A 363 3.25 -27.40 18.74
N PRO A 364 2.98 -28.63 19.21
CA PRO A 364 1.66 -29.03 19.68
C PRO A 364 1.06 -28.02 20.66
N GLY A 365 -0.19 -27.62 20.43
CA GLY A 365 -0.87 -26.61 21.23
C GLY A 365 -1.77 -25.67 20.44
N PRO A 366 -2.23 -24.58 21.09
CA PRO A 366 -3.07 -23.57 20.46
C PRO A 366 -2.30 -22.81 19.37
N ILE A 367 -3.01 -22.46 18.30
CA ILE A 367 -2.49 -21.68 17.17
C ILE A 367 -3.23 -20.35 17.15
N ASP A 368 -2.50 -19.25 17.32
CA ASP A 368 -3.04 -17.89 17.18
C ASP A 368 -2.86 -17.34 15.76
N ARG A 369 -3.52 -16.22 15.45
CA ARG A 369 -3.37 -15.56 14.14
C ARG A 369 -1.92 -15.17 13.83
N ARG A 370 -1.14 -14.78 14.83
CA ARG A 370 0.29 -14.47 14.65
C ARG A 370 1.07 -15.68 14.13
N THR A 371 0.75 -16.86 14.65
CA THR A 371 1.33 -18.13 14.19
C THR A 371 0.86 -18.43 12.76
N VAL A 372 -0.40 -18.15 12.41
CA VAL A 372 -0.87 -18.26 11.01
C VAL A 372 -0.08 -17.37 10.06
N GLN A 373 0.22 -16.12 10.44
CA GLN A 373 1.07 -15.22 9.62
C GLN A 373 2.50 -15.73 9.48
N THR A 374 2.99 -16.48 10.47
CA THR A 374 4.29 -17.15 10.38
C THR A 374 4.25 -18.35 9.43
N MET A 375 3.15 -19.12 9.46
CA MET A 375 2.91 -20.25 8.55
C MET A 375 2.74 -19.79 7.10
N ALA A 376 1.94 -18.74 6.89
CA ALA A 376 1.65 -18.10 5.61
C ALA A 376 2.57 -16.91 5.38
N ARG A 377 3.87 -17.17 5.14
CA ARG A 377 4.93 -16.15 5.09
C ARG A 377 4.69 -15.01 4.11
N ILE A 378 3.91 -15.26 3.07
CA ILE A 378 3.60 -14.30 2.02
C ILE A 378 2.09 -14.30 1.87
N GLU A 379 1.48 -13.14 2.12
CA GLU A 379 0.08 -12.88 1.81
C GLU A 379 -0.07 -12.74 0.30
N VAL A 380 -0.86 -13.62 -0.30
CA VAL A 380 -1.10 -13.63 -1.75
C VAL A 380 -2.48 -14.20 -2.04
N GLU A 381 -3.11 -13.71 -3.10
CA GLU A 381 -4.38 -14.24 -3.60
C GLU A 381 -4.21 -15.67 -4.15
N ILE A 382 -5.18 -16.54 -3.87
CA ILE A 382 -5.31 -17.84 -4.52
C ILE A 382 -6.27 -17.72 -5.70
N VAL A 383 -5.90 -18.31 -6.83
CA VAL A 383 -6.75 -18.40 -8.01
C VAL A 383 -7.02 -19.86 -8.35
N LYS A 384 -8.22 -20.11 -8.88
CA LYS A 384 -8.60 -21.39 -9.47
C LYS A 384 -8.48 -21.29 -10.98
N MET A 385 -7.65 -22.17 -11.52
CA MET A 385 -7.40 -22.32 -12.94
C MET A 385 -8.04 -23.60 -13.46
N GLU A 386 -8.31 -23.62 -14.75
CA GLU A 386 -8.62 -24.81 -15.52
C GLU A 386 -7.45 -25.10 -16.45
N LEU A 387 -6.83 -26.28 -16.28
CA LEU A 387 -5.59 -26.70 -16.95
C LEU A 387 -5.74 -28.10 -17.55
N THR A 388 -5.13 -28.36 -18.70
CA THR A 388 -4.95 -29.74 -19.19
C THR A 388 -3.90 -30.48 -18.35
N GLY A 389 -3.90 -31.81 -18.40
CA GLY A 389 -2.87 -32.60 -17.76
C GLY A 389 -1.45 -32.23 -18.23
N GLU A 390 -1.26 -32.00 -19.54
CA GLU A 390 0.01 -31.54 -20.09
C GLU A 390 0.45 -30.20 -19.47
N GLN A 391 -0.49 -29.26 -19.30
CA GLN A 391 -0.23 -27.97 -18.64
C GLN A 391 0.14 -28.13 -17.17
N VAL A 392 -0.50 -29.05 -16.44
CA VAL A 392 -0.14 -29.37 -15.05
C VAL A 392 1.29 -29.89 -14.96
N VAL A 393 1.68 -30.80 -15.85
CA VAL A 393 3.05 -31.34 -15.93
C VAL A 393 4.05 -30.22 -16.22
N ALA A 394 3.79 -29.39 -17.25
CA ALA A 394 4.65 -28.28 -17.63
C ALA A 394 4.84 -27.27 -16.49
N PHE A 395 3.78 -26.98 -15.73
CA PHE A 395 3.85 -26.09 -14.57
C PHE A 395 4.78 -26.65 -13.50
N VAL A 396 4.60 -27.90 -13.09
CA VAL A 396 5.46 -28.50 -12.06
C VAL A 396 6.91 -28.61 -12.56
N ASP A 397 7.11 -29.00 -13.82
CA ASP A 397 8.43 -29.11 -14.43
C ASP A 397 9.21 -27.79 -14.40
N SER A 398 8.51 -26.66 -14.61
CA SER A 398 9.09 -25.31 -14.54
C SER A 398 9.63 -24.93 -13.15
N THR A 399 9.34 -25.72 -12.11
CA THR A 399 9.70 -25.42 -10.72
C THR A 399 10.74 -26.37 -10.12
N VAL A 400 10.90 -27.57 -10.68
CA VAL A 400 11.69 -28.66 -10.08
C VAL A 400 13.13 -28.78 -10.61
N GLY A 401 13.56 -27.86 -11.48
CA GLY A 401 14.85 -27.92 -12.16
C GLY A 401 16.07 -28.12 -11.25
N THR A 402 16.05 -27.54 -10.06
CA THR A 402 17.14 -27.60 -9.06
C THR A 402 16.96 -28.68 -8.00
N PHE A 403 15.88 -29.47 -8.02
CA PHE A 403 15.64 -30.50 -7.01
C PHE A 403 16.79 -31.54 -7.00
N PRO A 404 17.30 -31.99 -5.82
CA PRO A 404 16.80 -31.76 -4.46
C PRO A 404 17.43 -30.54 -3.74
N GLU A 405 18.11 -29.64 -4.45
CA GLU A 405 18.63 -28.42 -3.84
C GLU A 405 17.49 -27.51 -3.36
N SER A 406 17.77 -26.72 -2.31
CA SER A 406 16.79 -25.83 -1.70
C SER A 406 16.23 -24.84 -2.73
N SER A 407 14.92 -24.93 -2.98
CA SER A 407 14.22 -24.02 -3.88
C SER A 407 12.92 -23.52 -3.26
N GLY A 408 12.72 -22.20 -3.24
CA GLY A 408 11.43 -21.61 -2.87
C GLY A 408 10.31 -21.88 -3.89
N SER A 409 10.66 -22.33 -5.10
CA SER A 409 9.67 -22.66 -6.14
C SER A 409 9.14 -24.10 -6.04
N LEU A 410 9.80 -24.98 -5.26
CA LEU A 410 9.37 -26.37 -5.09
C LEU A 410 7.91 -26.42 -4.62
N LEU A 411 7.06 -27.19 -5.30
CA LEU A 411 5.62 -27.17 -5.08
C LEU A 411 5.16 -28.24 -4.08
N HIS A 412 4.57 -27.82 -2.97
CA HIS A 412 3.75 -28.73 -2.17
C HIS A 412 2.42 -28.96 -2.90
N VAL A 413 1.85 -30.16 -2.77
CA VAL A 413 0.69 -30.60 -3.55
C VAL A 413 -0.42 -31.16 -2.67
N SER A 414 -1.65 -30.97 -3.11
CA SER A 414 -2.85 -31.54 -2.51
C SER A 414 -3.80 -32.04 -3.59
N GLY A 415 -4.50 -33.15 -3.32
CA GLY A 415 -5.46 -33.78 -4.26
C GLY A 415 -4.81 -34.74 -5.26
N GLY A 416 -3.49 -34.85 -5.22
CA GLY A 416 -2.70 -35.70 -6.10
C GLY A 416 -1.29 -35.94 -5.55
N THR A 417 -0.49 -36.66 -6.33
CA THR A 417 0.93 -36.89 -6.05
C THR A 417 1.77 -36.62 -7.28
N TYR A 418 3.06 -36.33 -7.10
CA TYR A 418 4.01 -36.32 -8.21
C TYR A 418 5.41 -36.84 -7.84
N ARG A 419 6.20 -37.22 -8.84
CA ARG A 419 7.60 -37.65 -8.67
C ARG A 419 8.54 -36.85 -9.54
N ILE A 420 9.76 -36.67 -9.04
CA ILE A 420 10.82 -35.90 -9.70
C ILE A 420 11.97 -36.83 -10.06
N ASP A 421 12.32 -36.91 -11.33
CA ASP A 421 13.57 -37.50 -11.77
C ASP A 421 14.61 -36.37 -11.96
N PRO A 422 15.53 -36.16 -10.99
CA PRO A 422 16.50 -35.07 -11.06
C PRO A 422 17.53 -35.27 -12.19
N ASP A 423 17.70 -36.52 -12.66
CA ASP A 423 18.69 -36.95 -13.63
C ASP A 423 18.14 -36.96 -15.07
N ALA A 424 16.84 -36.69 -15.27
CA ALA A 424 16.24 -36.65 -16.60
C ALA A 424 16.81 -35.50 -17.45
N GLU A 425 17.14 -35.79 -18.72
CA GLU A 425 17.66 -34.80 -19.70
C GLU A 425 16.56 -33.89 -20.31
N GLY A 426 15.36 -33.86 -19.73
CA GLY A 426 14.19 -33.11 -20.20
C GLY A 426 13.21 -32.85 -19.07
N THR A 427 11.94 -33.21 -19.25
CA THR A 427 10.92 -33.13 -18.20
C THR A 427 11.33 -33.98 -16.99
N LYS A 428 11.64 -33.30 -15.88
CA LYS A 428 11.99 -33.90 -14.59
C LYS A 428 10.75 -34.28 -13.80
N ALA A 429 9.61 -33.64 -14.07
CA ALA A 429 8.32 -33.99 -13.52
C ALA A 429 7.82 -35.34 -14.11
N HIS A 430 8.19 -36.46 -13.46
CA HIS A 430 8.16 -37.80 -14.05
C HIS A 430 6.77 -38.47 -14.02
N SER A 431 6.12 -38.54 -12.86
CA SER A 431 4.83 -39.21 -12.70
C SER A 431 3.87 -38.39 -11.87
N PHE A 432 2.57 -38.49 -12.18
CA PHE A 432 1.50 -37.72 -11.55
C PHE A 432 0.28 -38.60 -11.30
N THR A 433 -0.35 -38.39 -10.14
CA THR A 433 -1.70 -38.89 -9.88
C THR A 433 -2.61 -37.75 -9.44
N VAL A 434 -3.89 -37.85 -9.81
CA VAL A 434 -4.96 -36.97 -9.36
C VAL A 434 -6.08 -37.85 -8.86
N GLU A 435 -6.53 -37.62 -7.62
CA GLU A 435 -7.59 -38.42 -6.97
C GLU A 435 -7.30 -39.95 -7.00
N GLY A 436 -6.02 -40.32 -6.99
CA GLY A 436 -5.56 -41.72 -7.00
C GLY A 436 -5.48 -42.39 -8.38
N ALA A 437 -5.83 -41.68 -9.46
CA ALA A 437 -5.66 -42.15 -10.84
C ALA A 437 -4.46 -41.48 -11.52
N PRO A 438 -3.76 -42.14 -12.45
CA PRO A 438 -2.74 -41.49 -13.27
C PRO A 438 -3.31 -40.29 -14.01
N LEU A 439 -2.56 -39.18 -14.02
CA LEU A 439 -2.94 -37.98 -14.76
C LEU A 439 -2.96 -38.25 -16.26
N SER A 440 -4.09 -37.98 -16.91
CA SER A 440 -4.26 -38.01 -18.36
C SER A 440 -3.85 -36.65 -18.96
N PRO A 441 -2.95 -36.59 -19.95
CA PRO A 441 -2.47 -35.32 -20.52
C PRO A 441 -3.55 -34.44 -21.15
N GLU A 442 -4.55 -35.07 -21.78
CA GLU A 442 -5.60 -34.39 -22.55
C GLU A 442 -6.79 -33.96 -21.69
N ASP A 443 -6.94 -34.59 -20.51
CA ASP A 443 -8.04 -34.27 -19.60
C ASP A 443 -7.80 -32.93 -18.91
N THR A 444 -8.89 -32.28 -18.53
CA THR A 444 -8.89 -30.98 -17.89
C THR A 444 -9.11 -31.12 -16.38
N TYR A 445 -8.33 -30.36 -15.60
CA TYR A 445 -8.35 -30.37 -14.15
C TYR A 445 -8.52 -28.96 -13.61
N SER A 446 -9.30 -28.85 -12.54
CA SER A 446 -9.33 -27.62 -11.75
C SER A 446 -8.16 -27.57 -10.78
N VAL A 447 -7.36 -26.50 -10.84
CA VAL A 447 -6.10 -26.37 -10.11
C VAL A 447 -6.04 -25.04 -9.36
N ALA A 448 -5.83 -25.09 -8.04
CA ALA A 448 -5.62 -23.91 -7.22
C ALA A 448 -4.13 -23.57 -7.12
N VAL A 449 -3.78 -22.31 -7.41
CA VAL A 449 -2.41 -21.78 -7.33
C VAL A 449 -2.41 -20.35 -6.79
N VAL A 450 -1.26 -19.86 -6.37
CA VAL A 450 -1.08 -18.43 -6.05
C VAL A 450 -1.19 -17.59 -7.33
N VAL A 451 -1.77 -16.38 -7.25
CA VAL A 451 -1.91 -15.49 -8.42
C VAL A 451 -0.56 -15.17 -9.09
N GLY A 452 0.53 -15.13 -8.33
CA GLY A 452 1.89 -14.95 -8.87
C GLY A 452 2.38 -16.10 -9.77
N ALA A 453 1.66 -17.21 -9.85
CA ALA A 453 1.97 -18.31 -10.77
C ALA A 453 1.39 -18.08 -12.18
N LEU A 454 0.52 -17.08 -12.40
CA LEU A 454 -0.17 -16.86 -13.68
C LEU A 454 0.76 -16.58 -14.87
N SER A 455 2.00 -16.15 -14.61
CA SER A 455 3.01 -15.93 -15.65
C SER A 455 3.92 -17.14 -15.90
N ARG A 456 3.73 -18.26 -15.20
CA ARG A 456 4.58 -19.45 -15.32
C ARG A 456 4.12 -20.36 -16.46
N PRO A 457 5.07 -21.05 -17.12
CA PRO A 457 4.74 -22.06 -18.13
C PRO A 457 3.72 -23.07 -17.61
N GLY A 458 2.76 -23.45 -18.44
CA GLY A 458 1.66 -24.36 -18.10
C GLY A 458 0.46 -23.63 -17.50
N ILE A 459 0.68 -22.58 -16.68
CA ILE A 459 -0.41 -21.79 -16.09
C ILE A 459 -0.85 -20.66 -17.01
N SER A 460 0.09 -19.98 -17.68
CA SER A 460 -0.19 -18.82 -18.55
C SER A 460 -1.11 -19.15 -19.73
N GLU A 461 -1.14 -20.43 -20.14
CA GLU A 461 -1.99 -20.94 -21.22
C GLU A 461 -3.35 -21.45 -20.71
N GLY A 462 -3.56 -21.45 -19.39
CA GLY A 462 -4.77 -21.92 -18.73
C GLY A 462 -5.90 -20.89 -18.71
N THR A 463 -7.07 -21.32 -18.25
CA THR A 463 -8.22 -20.42 -18.07
C THR A 463 -8.43 -20.08 -16.60
N LEU A 464 -8.47 -18.78 -16.26
CA LEU A 464 -8.83 -18.32 -14.92
C LEU A 464 -10.34 -18.50 -14.69
N ILE A 465 -10.71 -19.29 -13.67
CA ILE A 465 -12.10 -19.60 -13.33
C ILE A 465 -12.62 -18.69 -12.22
N SER A 466 -11.86 -18.56 -11.14
CA SER A 466 -12.27 -17.78 -9.98
C SER A 466 -11.08 -17.37 -9.11
N ARG A 467 -11.29 -16.34 -8.28
CA ARG A 467 -10.34 -15.85 -7.28
C ARG A 467 -10.84 -16.20 -5.88
N HIS A 468 -9.94 -16.54 -4.96
CA HIS A 468 -10.24 -17.09 -3.65
C HIS A 468 -9.33 -16.45 -2.60
N GLY A 469 -9.82 -15.43 -1.88
CA GLY A 469 -9.20 -14.85 -0.68
C GLY A 469 -7.67 -14.68 -0.72
N ASN A 470 -7.03 -14.64 0.43
CA ASN A 470 -5.56 -14.71 0.53
C ASN A 470 -5.10 -15.89 1.38
N THR A 471 -3.81 -16.20 1.28
CA THR A 471 -3.14 -17.33 1.94
C THR A 471 -3.36 -17.39 3.48
N PRO A 472 -3.11 -16.33 4.28
CA PRO A 472 -3.42 -16.35 5.72
C PRO A 472 -4.90 -16.60 6.04
N GLN A 473 -5.83 -15.95 5.33
CA GLN A 473 -7.27 -16.10 5.57
C GLN A 473 -7.75 -17.52 5.30
N ILE A 474 -7.28 -18.11 4.20
CA ILE A 474 -7.59 -19.50 3.85
C ILE A 474 -7.09 -20.46 4.93
N LEU A 475 -5.85 -20.27 5.38
CA LEU A 475 -5.27 -21.13 6.42
C LEU A 475 -6.00 -20.96 7.77
N GLU A 476 -6.32 -19.71 8.16
CA GLU A 476 -7.11 -19.43 9.36
C GLU A 476 -8.49 -20.12 9.30
N ALA A 477 -9.22 -19.97 8.19
CA ALA A 477 -10.52 -20.59 8.01
C ALA A 477 -10.46 -22.12 8.11
N TYR A 478 -9.43 -22.71 7.50
CA TYR A 478 -9.20 -24.16 7.56
C TYR A 478 -8.89 -24.64 8.97
N LEU A 479 -8.02 -23.94 9.71
CA LEU A 479 -7.70 -24.26 11.10
C LEU A 479 -8.94 -24.16 12.00
N LYS A 480 -9.77 -23.12 11.81
CA LYS A 480 -11.04 -22.97 12.55
C LYS A 480 -12.01 -24.12 12.30
N ALA A 481 -12.06 -24.62 11.06
CA ALA A 481 -12.95 -25.71 10.68
C ALA A 481 -12.44 -27.10 11.10
N ASN A 482 -11.11 -27.28 11.17
CA ASN A 482 -10.48 -28.61 11.30
C ASN A 482 -9.65 -28.79 12.59
N SER A 483 -9.79 -27.91 13.58
CA SER A 483 -9.06 -28.02 14.86
C SER A 483 -9.57 -29.17 15.76
N PRO A 484 -8.69 -29.93 16.42
CA PRO A 484 -7.23 -29.91 16.28
C PRO A 484 -6.78 -30.56 14.96
N VAL A 485 -5.78 -29.97 14.31
CA VAL A 485 -5.15 -30.56 13.11
C VAL A 485 -4.00 -31.49 13.51
N ALA A 486 -3.77 -32.53 12.72
CA ALA A 486 -2.68 -33.48 12.94
C ALA A 486 -2.08 -34.02 11.61
N PRO A 487 -1.68 -33.13 10.69
CA PRO A 487 -1.21 -33.53 9.36
C PRO A 487 0.07 -34.37 9.44
N GLN A 488 0.24 -35.26 8.46
CA GLN A 488 1.41 -36.14 8.34
C GLN A 488 2.08 -35.93 6.98
N VAL A 489 3.32 -36.39 6.87
CA VAL A 489 3.97 -36.61 5.57
C VAL A 489 3.39 -37.89 4.96
N GLU A 490 2.88 -37.80 3.74
CA GLU A 490 2.11 -38.87 3.07
C GLU A 490 2.80 -39.41 1.82
N GLY A 491 3.94 -38.82 1.42
CA GLY A 491 4.62 -39.17 0.18
C GLY A 491 3.96 -38.53 -1.04
N ARG A 492 3.35 -37.34 -0.86
CA ARG A 492 2.68 -36.58 -1.93
C ARG A 492 3.65 -36.15 -3.02
N PHE A 493 4.90 -35.85 -2.68
CA PHE A 493 5.94 -35.66 -3.68
C PHE A 493 7.32 -36.11 -3.21
N GLY A 494 8.23 -36.32 -4.15
CA GLY A 494 9.60 -36.73 -3.86
C GLY A 494 10.36 -37.21 -5.09
N ALA A 495 11.59 -37.67 -4.88
CA ALA A 495 12.37 -38.28 -5.95
C ALA A 495 11.67 -39.54 -6.49
N ALA A 496 11.72 -39.74 -7.81
CA ALA A 496 11.28 -40.98 -8.43
C ALA A 496 12.10 -42.15 -7.89
N THR A 497 11.41 -43.22 -7.48
CA THR A 497 12.07 -44.47 -7.10
C THR A 497 12.18 -45.39 -8.31
N LYS A 498 13.13 -46.34 -8.33
CA LYS A 498 13.27 -47.32 -9.43
C LYS A 498 12.03 -48.20 -9.67
N ALA A 499 11.02 -48.14 -8.80
CA ALA A 499 9.79 -48.93 -8.86
C ALA A 499 8.58 -48.13 -9.38
N GLU A 500 8.74 -46.82 -9.56
CA GLU A 500 7.77 -45.88 -10.14
C GLU A 500 8.25 -45.43 -11.52
#